data_AF-A0A1H1D3F0-F1
#
_entry.id   AF-A0A1H1D3F0-F1
#
_cell.length_a   1.000
_cell.length_b   1.000
_cell.length_c   1.000
_cell.angle_alpha   90.00
_cell.angle_beta   90.00
_cell.angle_gamma   90.00
#
_symmetry.space_group_name_H-M   'P 1'
#
loop_
_entity.id
_entity.type
_entity.pdbx_description
1 polymer ?
#
loop_
_entity_poly.entity_id
_entity_poly.type
_entity_poly.pdbx_seq_one_letter_code
_entity_poly.pdbx_strand_id
1 'polypeptide(L)'
;MTEWALLRELKKGDALAVPEAGLLLIDEGVYKISVTQYCLADAIKEDGQDKLKVLSFYWAASDAAFQRAYYRDVESDDGAVCPPPFELMPEEAGATYIEIKRALETAGNIREYASYRVMSDGAFVHKSLEGPSAVYYFRSLGLLNDEVPYAILWKCQGV
;
A
#
# COMPACT_ATOMS: atom_id res chain seq x y z
N MET A 1 -1.30 -14.48 11.33
CA MET A 1 -1.54 -13.26 10.52
C MET A 1 -0.71 -12.17 11.15
N THR A 2 0.16 -11.48 10.41
CA THR A 2 1.03 -10.45 10.99
C THR A 2 0.20 -9.19 11.22
N GLU A 3 0.20 -8.66 12.44
CA GLU A 3 -0.60 -7.48 12.77
C GLU A 3 0.02 -6.21 12.18
N TRP A 4 -0.82 -5.30 11.69
CA TRP A 4 -0.37 -4.01 11.16
C TRP A 4 0.34 -3.16 12.21
N ALA A 5 -0.01 -3.33 13.48
CA ALA A 5 0.73 -2.74 14.59
C ALA A 5 2.23 -3.05 14.54
N LEU A 6 2.61 -4.30 14.22
CA LEU A 6 4.03 -4.70 14.12
C LEU A 6 4.67 -4.23 12.82
N LEU A 7 3.95 -4.30 11.69
CA LEU A 7 4.50 -3.92 10.38
C LEU A 7 4.82 -2.42 10.30
N ARG A 8 4.04 -1.57 10.96
CA ARG A 8 4.25 -0.10 10.94
C ARG A 8 5.49 0.36 11.69
N GLU A 9 5.96 -0.43 12.67
CA GLU A 9 7.16 -0.13 13.45
C GLU A 9 8.45 -0.41 12.67
N LEU A 10 8.37 -1.17 11.56
CA LEU A 10 9.52 -1.48 10.72
C LEU A 10 9.94 -0.25 9.90
N LYS A 11 11.22 0.07 9.99
CA LYS A 11 11.87 1.10 9.20
C LYS A 11 12.40 0.54 7.89
N LYS A 12 12.63 1.43 6.94
CA LYS A 12 13.26 1.08 5.68
C LYS A 12 14.66 0.52 5.97
N GLY A 13 14.95 -0.67 5.47
CA GLY A 13 16.20 -1.39 5.71
C GLY A 13 16.19 -2.32 6.92
N ASP A 14 15.10 -2.37 7.69
CA ASP A 14 14.96 -3.38 8.74
C ASP A 14 14.84 -4.78 8.12
N ALA A 15 15.37 -5.78 8.82
CA ALA A 15 15.23 -7.16 8.41
C ALA A 15 13.79 -7.63 8.66
N LEU A 16 13.16 -8.20 7.64
CA LEU A 16 11.83 -8.77 7.78
C LEU A 16 11.92 -10.10 8.53
N ALA A 17 11.58 -10.11 9.82
CA ALA A 17 11.56 -11.31 10.66
C ALA A 17 10.28 -12.15 10.47
N VAL A 18 9.79 -12.25 9.24
CA VAL A 18 8.70 -13.19 8.92
C VAL A 18 9.35 -14.53 8.61
N PRO A 19 8.90 -15.65 9.20
CA PRO A 19 9.43 -16.97 8.86
C PRO A 19 9.39 -17.15 7.35
N GLU A 20 10.48 -17.56 6.71
CA GLU A 20 10.57 -17.71 5.24
C GLU A 20 9.40 -18.52 4.66
N ALA A 21 8.88 -19.50 5.42
CA ALA A 21 7.71 -20.31 5.05
C ALA A 21 6.38 -19.53 4.94
N GLY A 22 6.32 -18.28 5.41
CA GLY A 22 5.14 -17.41 5.40
C GLY A 22 5.13 -16.33 4.32
N LEU A 23 6.22 -16.18 3.55
CA LEU A 23 6.32 -15.20 2.47
C LEU A 23 6.28 -15.90 1.12
N LEU A 24 5.35 -15.49 0.26
CA LEU A 24 5.31 -15.94 -1.13
C LEU A 24 5.92 -14.85 -2.02
N LEU A 25 7.06 -15.14 -2.64
CA LEU A 25 7.61 -14.28 -3.69
C LEU A 25 6.62 -14.26 -4.88
N ILE A 26 6.09 -13.08 -5.19
CA ILE A 26 5.21 -12.86 -6.36
C ILE A 26 6.04 -12.47 -7.56
N ASP A 27 7.04 -11.60 -7.34
CA ASP A 27 7.89 -11.00 -8.37
C ASP A 27 9.16 -10.44 -7.71
N GLU A 28 10.14 -10.00 -8.49
CA GLU A 28 11.40 -9.43 -8.00
C GLU A 28 11.16 -8.33 -6.96
N GLY A 29 11.52 -8.64 -5.70
CA GLY A 29 11.37 -7.72 -4.57
C GLY A 29 9.93 -7.56 -4.04
N VAL A 30 8.96 -8.34 -4.52
CA VAL A 30 7.55 -8.28 -4.14
C VAL A 30 7.11 -9.58 -3.48
N TYR A 31 6.67 -9.48 -2.23
CA TYR A 31 6.31 -10.63 -1.41
C TYR A 31 4.88 -10.52 -0.89
N LYS A 32 4.12 -11.60 -0.95
CA LYS A 32 2.84 -11.75 -0.24
C LYS A 32 3.10 -12.22 1.18
N ILE A 33 2.57 -11.49 2.17
CA ILE A 33 2.60 -11.88 3.59
C ILE A 33 1.31 -12.61 3.97
N SER A 34 0.18 -12.11 3.49
CA SER A 34 -1.14 -12.69 3.76
C SER A 34 -2.14 -12.31 2.66
N VAL A 35 -3.42 -12.61 2.86
CA VAL A 35 -4.49 -12.34 1.86
C VAL A 35 -4.53 -10.88 1.44
N THR A 36 -4.27 -9.95 2.37
CA THR A 36 -4.39 -8.50 2.13
C THR A 36 -3.10 -7.74 2.36
N GLN A 37 -1.99 -8.42 2.65
CA GLN A 37 -0.71 -7.80 3.02
C GLN A 37 0.40 -8.22 2.09
N TYR A 38 1.13 -7.22 1.59
CA TYR A 38 2.25 -7.39 0.69
C TYR A 38 3.43 -6.56 1.19
N CYS A 39 4.65 -6.99 0.86
CA CYS A 39 5.88 -6.33 1.23
C CYS A 39 6.73 -6.08 -0.02
N LEU A 40 7.28 -4.88 -0.12
CA LEU A 40 8.40 -4.61 -1.00
C LEU A 40 9.68 -4.72 -0.19
N ALA A 41 10.64 -5.52 -0.65
CA ALA A 41 11.90 -5.72 0.05
C ALA A 41 13.05 -6.04 -0.91
N ASP A 42 14.24 -5.56 -0.57
CA ASP A 42 15.48 -5.93 -1.25
C ASP A 42 16.02 -7.23 -0.65
N ALA A 43 16.31 -8.22 -1.50
CA ALA A 43 17.03 -9.41 -1.09
C ALA A 43 18.53 -9.14 -1.09
N ILE A 44 19.17 -9.24 0.08
CA ILE A 44 20.62 -9.10 0.21
C ILE A 44 21.23 -10.34 0.84
N LYS A 45 22.50 -10.60 0.53
CA LYS A 45 23.31 -11.59 1.25
C LYS A 45 24.07 -10.93 2.38
N GLU A 46 23.76 -11.30 3.61
CA GLU A 46 24.45 -10.85 4.81
C GLU A 46 24.84 -12.08 5.63
N ASP A 47 26.13 -12.22 5.96
CA ASP A 47 26.69 -13.39 6.65
C ASP A 47 26.43 -14.74 5.96
N GLY A 48 26.30 -14.73 4.62
CA GLY A 48 26.00 -15.93 3.83
C GLY A 48 24.55 -16.40 3.88
N GLN A 49 23.67 -15.64 4.55
CA GLN A 49 22.23 -15.87 4.58
C GLN A 49 21.51 -14.82 3.75
N ASP A 50 20.46 -15.22 3.04
CA ASP A 50 19.58 -14.29 2.34
C ASP A 50 18.72 -13.57 3.40
N LYS A 51 18.75 -12.24 3.39
CA LYS A 51 17.94 -11.39 4.25
C LYS A 51 17.12 -10.44 3.41
N LEU A 52 15.85 -10.26 3.79
CA LEU A 52 14.94 -9.31 3.17
C LEU A 52 14.97 -7.99 3.94
N LYS A 53 15.39 -6.92 3.25
CA LYS A 53 15.43 -5.56 3.77
C LYS A 53 14.17 -4.82 3.34
N VAL A 54 13.30 -4.51 4.28
CA VAL A 54 11.98 -3.94 4.00
C VAL A 54 12.11 -2.54 3.38
N LEU A 55 11.30 -2.28 2.36
CA LEU A 55 11.15 -0.97 1.74
C LEU A 55 9.81 -0.33 2.08
N SER A 56 8.73 -1.10 1.98
CA SER A 56 7.37 -0.65 2.26
C SER A 56 6.41 -1.82 2.37
N PHE A 57 5.18 -1.54 2.80
CA PHE A 57 4.10 -2.51 2.83
C PHE A 57 2.90 -2.01 2.05
N TYR A 58 2.14 -2.94 1.49
CA TYR A 58 0.81 -2.66 0.95
C TYR A 58 -0.24 -3.39 1.74
N TRP A 59 -1.32 -2.68 2.05
CA TRP A 59 -2.62 -3.29 2.21
C TRP A 59 -3.36 -3.24 0.86
N ALA A 60 -4.07 -4.29 0.49
CA ALA A 60 -5.01 -4.28 -0.63
C ALA A 60 -6.24 -5.13 -0.32
N ALA A 61 -7.41 -4.70 -0.82
CA ALA A 61 -8.67 -5.39 -0.60
C ALA A 61 -8.72 -6.82 -1.20
N SER A 62 -7.89 -7.08 -2.21
CA SER A 62 -7.75 -8.36 -2.91
C SER A 62 -6.40 -8.42 -3.64
N ASP A 63 -6.07 -9.59 -4.21
CA ASP A 63 -4.91 -9.75 -5.09
C ASP A 63 -5.02 -8.84 -6.33
N ALA A 64 -6.19 -8.77 -6.96
CA ALA A 64 -6.44 -7.91 -8.11
C ALA A 64 -6.29 -6.41 -7.75
N ALA A 65 -6.76 -6.00 -6.58
CA ALA A 65 -6.54 -4.66 -6.04
C ALA A 65 -5.03 -4.35 -5.88
N PHE A 66 -4.23 -5.30 -5.39
CA PHE A 66 -2.78 -5.13 -5.31
C PHE A 66 -2.15 -4.99 -6.70
N GLN A 67 -2.56 -5.83 -7.66
CA GLN A 67 -2.08 -5.78 -9.04
C GLN A 67 -2.38 -4.42 -9.68
N ARG A 68 -3.57 -3.87 -9.48
CA ARG A 68 -3.93 -2.52 -9.93
C ARG A 68 -3.06 -1.45 -9.29
N ALA A 69 -2.84 -1.51 -7.98
CA ALA A 69 -2.10 -0.50 -7.24
C ALA A 69 -0.60 -0.47 -7.62
N TYR A 70 0.03 -1.64 -7.71
CA TYR A 70 1.47 -1.77 -7.91
C TYR A 70 1.85 -1.89 -9.39
N TYR A 71 1.25 -2.83 -10.12
CA TYR A 71 1.55 -3.08 -11.54
C TYR A 71 0.74 -2.24 -12.51
N ARG A 72 -0.24 -1.45 -12.02
CA ARG A 72 -1.17 -0.66 -12.85
C ARG A 72 -2.01 -1.54 -13.78
N ASP A 73 -2.29 -2.78 -13.38
CA ASP A 73 -3.19 -3.69 -14.08
C ASP A 73 -4.64 -3.32 -13.74
N VAL A 74 -5.25 -2.49 -14.59
CA VAL A 74 -6.62 -1.98 -14.36
C VAL A 74 -7.66 -2.99 -14.87
N GLU A 75 -7.30 -3.80 -15.86
CA GLU A 75 -8.15 -4.77 -16.53
C GLU A 75 -8.50 -5.95 -15.63
N SER A 76 -7.57 -6.37 -14.78
CA SER A 76 -7.78 -7.47 -13.85
C SER A 76 -8.46 -7.07 -12.54
N ASP A 77 -8.77 -5.79 -12.33
CA ASP A 77 -9.39 -5.31 -11.08
C ASP A 77 -10.77 -5.95 -10.86
N ASP A 78 -10.97 -6.52 -9.68
CA ASP A 78 -12.18 -7.26 -9.31
C ASP A 78 -13.24 -6.39 -8.61
N GLY A 79 -12.94 -5.11 -8.38
CA GLY A 79 -13.82 -4.19 -7.66
C GLY A 79 -14.01 -4.53 -6.17
N ALA A 80 -13.16 -5.40 -5.59
CA ALA A 80 -13.32 -5.83 -4.21
C ALA A 80 -13.34 -4.65 -3.24
N VAL A 81 -14.32 -4.67 -2.33
CA VAL A 81 -14.47 -3.70 -1.24
C VAL A 81 -14.21 -4.44 0.07
N CYS A 82 -13.18 -4.00 0.78
CA CYS A 82 -12.80 -4.52 2.09
C CYS A 82 -12.47 -3.33 2.97
N PRO A 83 -12.90 -3.29 4.25
CA PRO A 83 -12.51 -2.23 5.15
C PRO A 83 -10.98 -2.18 5.30
N PRO A 84 -10.35 -1.00 5.19
CA PRO A 84 -8.93 -0.89 5.44
C PRO A 84 -8.60 -1.12 6.93
N PRO A 85 -7.38 -1.57 7.26
CA PRO A 85 -6.94 -1.72 8.63
C PRO A 85 -6.96 -0.35 9.32
N PHE A 86 -7.58 -0.28 10.51
CA PHE A 86 -7.70 0.98 11.24
C PHE A 86 -6.33 1.56 11.61
N GLU A 87 -5.32 0.70 11.77
CA GLU A 87 -3.93 1.08 12.05
C GLU A 87 -3.28 1.87 10.91
N LEU A 88 -3.81 1.75 9.70
CA LEU A 88 -3.31 2.49 8.53
C LEU A 88 -4.05 3.80 8.29
N MET A 89 -5.11 4.09 9.05
CA MET A 89 -5.86 5.33 8.90
C MET A 89 -5.10 6.51 9.53
N PRO A 90 -5.28 7.73 9.01
CA PRO A 90 -4.87 8.93 9.73
C PRO A 90 -5.53 8.97 11.12
N GLU A 91 -4.86 9.60 12.08
CA GLU A 91 -5.38 9.74 13.44
C GLU A 91 -6.77 10.39 13.44
N GLU A 92 -7.72 9.79 14.17
CA GLU A 92 -9.13 10.22 14.29
C GLU A 92 -9.94 10.25 12.96
N ALA A 93 -9.39 9.75 11.85
CA ALA A 93 -10.08 9.71 10.58
C ALA A 93 -10.91 8.43 10.38
N GLY A 94 -12.08 8.57 9.77
CA GLY A 94 -12.76 7.45 9.13
C GLY A 94 -12.06 7.00 7.84
N ALA A 95 -12.61 5.97 7.20
CA ALA A 95 -12.01 5.34 6.03
C ALA A 95 -12.42 5.97 4.69
N THR A 96 -13.29 6.98 4.69
CA THR A 96 -13.76 7.59 3.44
C THR A 96 -12.75 8.59 2.90
N TYR A 97 -12.76 8.80 1.59
CA TYR A 97 -11.91 9.75 0.90
C TYR A 97 -11.96 11.15 1.55
N ILE A 98 -13.15 11.66 1.89
CA ILE A 98 -13.28 13.01 2.46
C ILE A 98 -12.72 13.10 3.89
N GLU A 99 -12.87 12.05 4.69
CA GLU A 99 -12.36 11.99 6.06
C GLU A 99 -10.84 11.89 6.06
N ILE A 100 -10.28 10.98 5.24
CA ILE A 100 -8.84 10.82 5.06
C ILE A 100 -8.23 12.13 4.58
N LYS A 101 -8.83 12.76 3.55
CA LYS A 101 -8.35 14.03 3.01
C LYS A 101 -8.28 15.12 4.07
N ARG A 102 -9.36 15.34 4.84
CA ARG A 102 -9.40 16.37 5.89
C ARG A 102 -8.37 16.14 6.99
N ALA A 103 -8.19 14.89 7.40
CA ALA A 103 -7.20 14.54 8.42
C ALA A 103 -5.76 14.81 7.93
N LEU A 104 -5.46 14.43 6.69
CA LEU A 104 -4.17 14.70 6.07
C LEU A 104 -3.92 16.20 5.82
N GLU A 105 -4.95 16.96 5.43
CA GLU A 105 -4.87 18.42 5.29
C GLU A 105 -4.57 19.10 6.63
N THR A 106 -5.19 18.61 7.72
CA THR A 106 -4.94 19.10 9.08
C THR A 106 -3.51 18.80 9.55
N ALA A 107 -2.94 17.67 9.13
CA ALA A 107 -1.53 17.32 9.36
C ALA A 107 -0.53 18.13 8.52
N GLY A 108 -0.99 18.89 7.52
CA GLY A 108 -0.22 19.95 6.86
C GLY A 108 0.68 19.52 5.68
N ASN A 109 0.67 18.25 5.26
CA ASN A 109 1.47 17.78 4.11
C ASN A 109 0.73 16.69 3.33
N ILE A 110 -0.15 17.11 2.43
CA ILE A 110 -0.89 16.22 1.54
C ILE A 110 -0.58 16.52 0.07
N ARG A 111 -0.48 15.46 -0.74
CA ARG A 111 -0.56 15.54 -2.20
C ARG A 111 -1.75 14.75 -2.68
N GLU A 112 -2.55 15.37 -3.53
CA GLU A 112 -3.62 14.70 -4.26
C GLU A 112 -3.25 14.66 -5.74
N TYR A 113 -3.33 13.47 -6.34
CA TYR A 113 -3.01 13.28 -7.75
C TYR A 113 -3.75 12.09 -8.36
N ALA A 114 -3.71 12.00 -9.69
CA ALA A 114 -4.21 10.87 -10.45
C ALA A 114 -3.06 10.20 -11.21
N SER A 115 -3.09 8.87 -11.26
CA SER A 115 -2.12 8.06 -12.00
C SER A 115 -2.73 7.56 -13.29
N TYR A 116 -1.96 7.63 -14.39
CA TYR A 116 -2.34 7.15 -15.71
C TYR A 116 -1.23 6.30 -16.32
N ARG A 117 -1.58 5.37 -17.21
CA ARG A 117 -0.59 4.60 -17.97
C ARG A 117 -0.17 5.34 -19.26
N VAL A 118 0.61 6.40 -19.08
CA VAL A 118 0.99 7.36 -20.13
C VAL A 118 1.64 6.72 -21.36
N MET A 119 2.47 5.68 -21.18
CA MET A 119 3.24 5.06 -22.27
C MET A 119 2.55 3.84 -22.93
N SER A 120 1.34 3.48 -22.51
CA SER A 120 0.60 2.34 -23.08
C SER A 120 -0.67 2.80 -23.80
N ASP A 121 -1.70 3.19 -23.06
CA ASP A 121 -3.02 3.53 -23.59
C ASP A 121 -3.64 4.78 -22.95
N GLY A 122 -2.95 5.41 -22.00
CA GLY A 122 -3.48 6.55 -21.26
C GLY A 122 -4.59 6.18 -20.28
N ALA A 123 -4.80 4.90 -19.99
CA ALA A 123 -5.84 4.46 -19.06
C ALA A 123 -5.63 5.05 -17.66
N PHE A 124 -6.74 5.47 -17.04
CA PHE A 124 -6.76 5.92 -15.65
C PHE A 124 -6.55 4.73 -14.71
N VAL A 125 -5.59 4.86 -13.79
CA VAL A 125 -5.26 3.80 -12.83
C VAL A 125 -5.94 4.04 -11.50
N HIS A 126 -5.73 5.20 -10.89
CA HIS A 126 -6.36 5.56 -9.61
C HIS A 126 -6.18 7.04 -9.32
N LYS A 127 -6.94 7.52 -8.35
CA LYS A 127 -6.71 8.75 -7.61
C LYS A 127 -5.99 8.40 -6.31
N SER A 128 -5.10 9.28 -5.87
CA SER A 128 -4.26 9.07 -4.70
C SER A 128 -4.33 10.25 -3.75
N LEU A 129 -4.44 9.96 -2.46
CA LEU A 129 -4.12 10.89 -1.39
C LEU A 129 -2.81 10.43 -0.75
N GLU A 130 -1.80 11.27 -0.77
CA GLU A 130 -0.48 10.97 -0.25
C GLU A 130 -0.19 11.86 0.96
N GLY A 131 0.06 11.22 2.10
CA GLY A 131 0.62 11.84 3.29
C GLY A 131 2.07 11.42 3.55
N PRO A 132 2.64 11.81 4.71
CA PRO A 132 4.02 11.47 5.07
C PRO A 132 4.26 9.97 5.23
N SER A 133 3.30 9.26 5.84
CA SER A 133 3.44 7.83 6.18
C SER A 133 2.75 6.89 5.21
N ALA A 134 1.81 7.37 4.40
CA ALA A 134 1.00 6.50 3.55
C ALA A 134 0.52 7.15 2.25
N VAL A 135 0.19 6.31 1.27
CA VAL A 135 -0.59 6.68 0.07
C VAL A 135 -1.86 5.85 0.06
N TYR A 136 -3.00 6.51 -0.08
CA TYR A 136 -4.33 5.89 -0.15
C TYR A 136 -4.80 5.92 -1.61
N TYR A 137 -5.14 4.75 -2.16
CA TYR A 137 -5.54 4.60 -3.57
C TYR A 137 -7.04 4.40 -3.71
N PHE A 138 -7.65 5.15 -4.61
CA PHE A 138 -9.09 5.20 -4.86
C PHE A 138 -9.39 4.90 -6.33
N ARG A 139 -10.45 4.13 -6.61
CA ARG A 139 -10.75 3.61 -7.96
C ARG A 139 -11.42 4.63 -8.85
N SER A 140 -12.12 5.60 -8.28
CA SER A 140 -13.00 6.48 -9.02
C SER A 140 -12.25 7.68 -9.56
N LEU A 141 -12.46 7.95 -10.85
CA LEU A 141 -11.98 9.16 -11.51
C LEU A 141 -12.69 10.41 -10.94
N GLY A 142 -13.95 10.26 -10.53
CA GLY A 142 -14.74 11.33 -9.94
C GLY A 142 -14.45 11.58 -8.46
N LEU A 143 -15.04 12.66 -7.95
CA LEU A 143 -15.08 12.95 -6.52
C LEU A 143 -16.24 12.19 -5.88
N LEU A 144 -15.95 11.00 -5.35
CA LEU A 144 -16.83 10.25 -4.46
C LEU A 144 -16.32 10.42 -3.04
N ASN A 145 -17.05 11.18 -2.22
CA ASN A 145 -16.61 11.55 -0.88
C ASN A 145 -16.58 10.36 0.09
N ASP A 146 -17.49 9.39 -0.12
CA ASP A 146 -17.69 8.18 0.68
C ASP A 146 -16.88 6.98 0.18
N GLU A 147 -16.09 7.14 -0.89
CA GLU A 147 -15.25 6.08 -1.43
C GLU A 147 -14.17 5.68 -0.41
N VAL A 148 -14.02 4.38 -0.17
CA VAL A 148 -12.95 3.83 0.67
C VAL A 148 -11.75 3.44 -0.20
N PRO A 149 -10.52 3.52 0.34
CA PRO A 149 -9.35 3.11 -0.42
C PRO A 149 -9.43 1.61 -0.73
N TYR A 150 -9.02 1.23 -1.95
CA TYR A 150 -8.93 -0.17 -2.34
C TYR A 150 -7.56 -0.78 -2.04
N ALA A 151 -6.55 0.09 -1.87
CA ALA A 151 -5.21 -0.26 -1.46
C ALA A 151 -4.57 0.92 -0.72
N ILE A 152 -3.60 0.60 0.14
CA ILE A 152 -2.82 1.59 0.90
C ILE A 152 -1.36 1.17 0.84
N LEU A 153 -0.49 2.07 0.39
CA LEU A 153 0.95 1.94 0.52
C LEU A 153 1.39 2.57 1.84
N TRP A 154 1.93 1.77 2.75
CA TRP A 154 2.61 2.25 3.96
C TRP A 154 4.10 2.46 3.68
N LYS A 155 4.56 3.69 3.88
CA LYS A 155 5.95 4.10 3.66
C LYS A 155 6.75 3.83 4.93
N CYS A 156 7.62 2.84 4.89
CA CYS A 156 8.60 2.66 5.96
C CYS A 156 9.52 3.89 5.97
N GLN A 157 9.60 4.57 7.11
CA GLN A 157 10.43 5.76 7.25
C GLN A 157 11.91 5.36 7.11
N GLY A 158 12.70 6.23 6.46
CA GLY A 158 14.15 6.08 6.44
C GLY A 158 14.76 6.31 7.83
N VAL A 159 15.97 5.79 8.03
CA VAL A 159 16.84 6.18 9.16
C VAL A 159 17.42 7.56 8.89
#